data_AF-A0A2R6BFB5-F1
#
_entry.id   AF-A0A2R6BFB5-F1
#
_cell.length_a   1.000
_cell.length_b   1.000
_cell.length_c   1.000
_cell.angle_alpha   90.00
_cell.angle_beta   90.00
_cell.angle_gamma   90.00
#
_symmetry.space_group_name_H-M   'P 1'
#
loop_
_entity.id
_entity.type
_entity.pdbx_description
1 polymer ?
#
loop_
_entity_poly.entity_id
_entity_poly.type
_entity_poly.pdbx_seq_one_letter_code
_entity_poly.pdbx_strand_id
1 'polypeptide(L)'
;MEDTSTVLANRNVLQIRAERKLFAEDGAYLHREILPEVFQRTITFPDEIVPSKIEAAMKDGILEIRILKSGAKLEESMTKVSVH
;
A
#
# COMPACT_ATOMS: atom_id res chain seq x y z
N MET A 1 -9.43 9.90 -12.20
CA MET A 1 -8.76 8.60 -12.36
C MET A 1 -8.27 8.24 -10.96
N GLU A 2 -8.71 7.12 -10.39
CA GLU A 2 -8.32 6.72 -9.02
C GLU A 2 -6.83 6.36 -8.97
N ASP A 3 -6.15 6.83 -7.93
CA ASP A 3 -4.82 6.33 -7.57
C ASP A 3 -4.96 4.87 -7.17
N THR A 4 -4.28 3.98 -7.90
CA THR A 4 -4.34 2.54 -7.63
C THR A 4 -3.30 2.17 -6.58
N SER A 5 -3.76 1.72 -5.41
CA SER A 5 -2.92 1.16 -4.35
C SER A 5 -3.19 -0.33 -4.19
N THR A 6 -2.14 -1.13 -4.19
CA THR A 6 -2.18 -2.57 -3.93
C THR A 6 -1.36 -2.89 -2.69
N VAL A 7 -1.99 -3.58 -1.74
CA VAL A 7 -1.35 -4.07 -0.52
C VAL A 7 -1.43 -5.59 -0.51
N LEU A 8 -0.28 -6.25 -0.37
CA LEU A 8 -0.15 -7.70 -0.24
C LEU A 8 0.52 -8.02 1.09
N ALA A 9 0.04 -9.04 1.79
CA ALA A 9 0.59 -9.49 3.05
C ALA A 9 0.80 -11.00 3.06
N ASN A 10 1.92 -11.44 3.61
CA ASN A 10 2.25 -12.84 3.83
C ASN A 10 3.20 -12.97 5.02
N ARG A 11 2.87 -13.82 6.00
CA ARG A 11 3.66 -14.08 7.21
C ARG A 11 4.04 -12.83 7.96
N ASN A 12 5.26 -12.30 7.79
CA ASN A 12 5.78 -11.10 8.43
C ASN A 12 6.16 -10.03 7.40
N VAL A 13 5.73 -10.18 6.14
CA VAL A 13 6.07 -9.27 5.04
C VAL A 13 4.82 -8.57 4.54
N LEU A 14 4.93 -7.25 4.38
CA LEU A 14 3.96 -6.40 3.72
C LEU A 14 4.59 -5.80 2.47
N GLN A 15 3.93 -5.93 1.34
CA GLN A 15 4.30 -5.29 0.09
C GLN A 15 3.25 -4.25 -0.25
N ILE A 16 3.71 -3.02 -0.48
CA ILE A 16 2.91 -1.88 -0.85
C ILE A 16 3.36 -1.45 -2.24
N ARG A 17 2.41 -1.34 -3.16
CA ARG A 17 2.61 -0.73 -4.47
C ARG A 17 1.53 0.31 -4.72
N ALA A 18 1.93 1.52 -5.07
CA ALA A 18 1.01 2.57 -5.45
C ALA A 18 1.48 3.24 -6.74
N GLU A 19 0.55 3.66 -7.56
CA GLU A 19 0.84 4.44 -8.76
C GLU A 19 0.11 5.77 -8.66
N ARG A 20 0.86 6.87 -8.65
CA ARG A 20 0.32 8.21 -8.73
C ARG A 20 0.31 8.64 -10.19
N LYS A 21 -0.88 8.76 -10.75
CA LYS A 21 -1.06 9.32 -12.09
C LYS A 21 -1.14 10.83 -12.00
N LEU A 22 -0.56 11.49 -13.00
CA LEU A 22 -0.70 12.93 -13.12
C LEU A 22 -1.99 13.26 -13.85
N PHE A 23 -2.64 14.32 -13.41
CA PHE A 23 -3.74 14.89 -14.17
C PHE A 23 -3.20 15.45 -15.50
N ALA A 24 -3.94 15.17 -16.58
CA ALA A 24 -3.79 15.96 -17.80
C ALA A 24 -4.41 17.33 -17.50
N GLU A 25 -3.59 18.35 -17.38
CA GLU A 25 -4.05 19.74 -17.31
C GLU A 25 -3.96 20.37 -18.70
N ASP A 26 -4.95 21.18 -19.06
CA ASP A 26 -4.94 21.94 -20.31
C ASP A 26 -3.90 23.07 -20.20
N GLY A 27 -2.74 22.91 -20.85
CA GLY A 27 -1.71 23.95 -20.95
C GLY A 27 -0.28 23.44 -20.81
N ALA A 28 0.68 24.37 -20.96
CA ALA A 28 2.10 24.08 -20.75
C ALA A 28 2.53 24.51 -19.33
N TYR A 29 3.22 23.62 -18.62
CA TYR A 29 3.81 23.95 -17.33
C TYR A 29 4.97 24.93 -17.52
N LEU A 30 4.99 26.03 -16.76
CA LEU A 30 6.19 26.88 -16.64
C LEU A 30 7.27 26.20 -15.79
N HIS A 31 6.87 25.42 -14.80
CA HIS A 31 7.74 24.63 -13.92
C HIS A 31 6.95 23.47 -13.31
N ARG A 32 7.64 22.36 -13.02
CA ARG A 32 7.03 21.14 -12.47
C ARG A 32 7.98 20.43 -11.51
N GLU A 33 7.56 20.34 -10.25
CA GLU A 33 8.33 19.69 -9.19
C GLU A 33 7.84 18.27 -8.88
N ILE A 34 6.60 17.97 -9.25
CA ILE A 34 5.95 16.68 -9.00
C ILE A 34 5.92 15.87 -10.28
N LEU A 35 6.58 14.72 -10.26
CA LEU A 35 6.65 13.75 -11.35
C LEU A 35 5.61 12.62 -11.15
N PRO A 36 5.20 11.90 -12.22
CA PRO A 36 4.46 10.67 -12.03
C PRO A 36 5.38 9.68 -11.32
N GLU A 37 4.84 8.95 -10.36
CA GLU A 37 5.64 8.07 -9.53
C GLU A 37 4.97 6.71 -9.34
N VAL A 38 5.77 5.66 -9.50
CA VAL A 38 5.45 4.33 -9.00
C VAL A 38 6.16 4.17 -7.67
N PHE A 39 5.39 4.08 -6.60
CA PHE A 39 5.88 3.81 -5.27
C PHE A 39 5.85 2.31 -5.01
N GLN A 40 6.97 1.75 -4.56
CA GLN A 40 7.02 0.37 -4.10
C GLN A 40 7.86 0.27 -2.81
N ARG A 41 7.27 -0.37 -1.80
CA ARG A 41 7.95 -0.66 -0.53
C ARG A 41 7.62 -2.07 -0.07
N THR A 42 8.62 -2.70 0.51
CA THR A 42 8.50 -3.96 1.23
C THR A 42 8.89 -3.70 2.67
N ILE A 43 8.04 -4.07 3.62
CA ILE A 43 8.29 -3.95 5.05
C ILE A 43 8.32 -5.38 5.62
N THR A 44 9.39 -5.70 6.33
CA THR A 44 9.54 -6.96 7.06
C THR A 44 9.38 -6.67 8.55
N PHE A 45 8.38 -7.29 9.17
CA PHE A 45 8.11 -7.18 10.60
C PHE A 45 8.96 -8.18 11.39
N PRO A 46 9.28 -7.85 12.66
CA PRO A 46 9.99 -8.76 13.55
C PRO A 46 9.17 -10.02 13.89
N ASP A 47 7.84 -9.91 13.87
CA ASP A 47 6.91 -10.99 14.16
C ASP A 47 5.96 -11.24 12.98
N GLU A 48 5.34 -12.41 12.96
CA GLU A 48 4.28 -12.71 11.99
C GLU A 48 3.02 -11.87 12.25
N ILE A 49 2.26 -11.66 11.19
CA ILE A 49 1.04 -10.84 11.15
C ILE A 49 -0.13 -11.72 10.70
N VAL A 50 -1.36 -11.34 11.06
CA VAL A 50 -2.58 -12.06 10.67
C VAL A 50 -3.17 -11.40 9.41
N PRO A 51 -2.95 -11.92 8.18
CA PRO A 51 -3.29 -11.19 6.96
C PRO A 51 -4.80 -10.96 6.80
N SER A 52 -5.63 -11.89 7.29
CA SER A 52 -7.09 -11.82 7.25
C SER A 52 -7.69 -10.73 8.14
N LYS A 53 -6.89 -10.11 9.02
CA LYS A 53 -7.32 -9.04 9.93
C LYS A 53 -6.66 -7.70 9.62
N ILE A 54 -6.03 -7.57 8.45
CA ILE A 54 -5.45 -6.30 8.03
C ILE A 54 -6.57 -5.39 7.54
N GLU A 55 -6.58 -4.17 8.06
CA GLU A 55 -7.43 -3.09 7.59
C GLU A 55 -6.55 -2.03 6.92
N ALA A 56 -6.96 -1.55 5.75
CA ALA A 56 -6.25 -0.50 5.03
C ALA A 56 -7.24 0.58 4.57
N ALA A 57 -6.87 1.84 4.77
CA ALA A 57 -7.68 2.99 4.37
C ALA A 57 -6.81 4.07 3.71
N MET A 58 -7.32 4.69 2.66
CA MET A 58 -6.71 5.88 2.04
C MET A 58 -7.53 7.12 2.40
N LYS A 59 -6.93 8.05 3.16
CA LYS A 59 -7.60 9.30 3.53
C LYS A 59 -6.64 10.47 3.39
N ASP A 60 -7.09 11.52 2.68
CA ASP A 60 -6.35 12.77 2.51
C ASP A 60 -4.91 12.57 1.99
N GLY A 61 -4.71 11.59 1.10
CA GLY A 61 -3.40 11.25 0.53
C GLY A 61 -2.51 10.38 1.43
N ILE A 62 -3.03 9.88 2.55
CA ILE A 62 -2.33 9.02 3.50
C ILE A 62 -2.91 7.61 3.45
N LEU A 63 -2.05 6.62 3.19
CA LEU A 63 -2.38 5.19 3.31
C LEU A 63 -2.12 4.74 4.76
N GLU A 64 -3.18 4.53 5.53
CA GLU A 64 -3.11 3.93 6.87
C GLU A 64 -3.35 2.42 6.76
N ILE A 65 -2.46 1.61 7.35
CA ILE A 65 -2.59 0.14 7.37
C ILE A 65 -2.48 -0.33 8.83
N ARG A 66 -3.55 -0.93 9.36
CA ARG A 66 -3.60 -1.52 10.69
C ARG A 66 -3.39 -3.01 10.60
N ILE A 67 -2.40 -3.51 11.34
CA ILE A 67 -1.91 -4.88 11.22
C ILE A 67 -1.88 -5.51 12.61
N LEU A 68 -2.52 -6.67 12.75
CA LEU A 68 -2.48 -7.44 13.99
C LEU A 68 -1.25 -8.36 14.00
N LYS A 69 -0.41 -8.22 15.02
CA LYS A 69 0.66 -9.18 15.34
C LYS A 69 0.06 -10.54 15.69
N SER A 70 0.61 -11.61 15.11
CA SER A 70 0.24 -12.98 15.45
C SER A 70 0.90 -13.42 16.75
N GLY A 71 0.15 -14.18 17.57
CA GLY A 71 0.68 -14.83 18.77
C GLY A 71 1.32 -16.21 18.51
N ALA A 72 1.21 -16.73 17.28
CA ALA A 72 1.73 -18.02 16.87
C ALA A 72 2.22 -17.98 15.42
N LYS A 73 3.04 -18.95 14.99
CA LYS A 73 3.40 -19.10 13.58
C LYS A 73 2.17 -19.53 12.78
N LEU A 74 1.84 -18.80 11.73
CA LEU A 74 0.74 -19.04 10.81
C LEU A 74 1.23 -19.81 9.58
N GLU A 75 0.33 -20.64 9.04
CA GLU A 75 0.53 -21.32 7.75
C GLU A 75 0.64 -20.31 6.60
N GLU A 76 1.44 -20.63 5.57
CA GLU A 76 1.72 -19.72 4.45
C GLU A 76 0.49 -19.49 3.58
N SER A 77 0.05 -18.24 3.44
CA SER A 77 -0.78 -17.83 2.32
C SER A 77 -0.61 -16.34 2.02
N MET A 78 -0.45 -16.01 0.74
CA MET A 78 -0.37 -14.63 0.28
C MET A 78 -1.80 -14.07 0.20
N THR A 79 -2.06 -12.99 0.95
CA THR A 79 -3.38 -12.37 1.02
C THR A 79 -3.33 -10.98 0.40
N LYS A 80 -4.24 -10.72 -0.54
CA LYS A 80 -4.50 -9.36 -1.05
C LYS A 80 -5.39 -8.63 -0.05
N VAL A 81 -4.95 -7.45 0.39
CA VAL A 81 -5.71 -6.60 1.31
C VAL A 81 -6.50 -5.58 0.50
N SER A 82 -7.77 -5.43 0.84
CA SER A 82 -8.63 -4.40 0.26
C SER A 82 -8.35 -3.06 0.93
N VAL A 83 -8.14 -2.02 0.11
CA VAL A 83 -7.98 -0.63 0.58
C VAL A 83 -9.32 0.07 0.39
N HIS A 84 -9.83 0.71 1.44
CA HIS A 84 -11.10 1.44 1.46
C HIS A 84 -10.92 2.95 1.58
#